data_AF-A0A7G8UYV6-F1
#
_entry.id   AF-A0A7G8UYV6-F1
#
_cell.length_a   1.000
_cell.length_b   1.000
_cell.length_c   1.000
_cell.angle_alpha   90.00
_cell.angle_beta   90.00
_cell.angle_gamma   90.00
#
_symmetry.space_group_name_H-M   'P 1'
#
loop_
_entity.id
_entity.type
_entity.pdbx_description
1 polymer ?
#
loop_
_entity_poly.entity_id
_entity_poly.type
_entity_poly.pdbx_seq_one_letter_code
_entity_poly.pdbx_strand_id
1 'polypeptide(L)'
;MNYIRLYLNRTRTNYRNILSDVLQQTKTYCEEFPLITMYQEIYNQLLDINELIVIHEKKLSDDEIYDRYTLGVIAAKNFDLEHEIYAQKLSDIFGGSFDYHEMPEA
;
A
#
# COMPACT_ATOMS: atom_id res chain seq x y z
N MET A 1 -6.49 -13.80 -4.81
CA MET A 1 -5.96 -14.28 -3.51
C MET A 1 -6.90 -13.80 -2.43
N ASN A 2 -7.18 -14.59 -1.38
CA ASN A 2 -7.99 -14.08 -0.26
C ASN A 2 -7.12 -13.13 0.56
N TYR A 3 -7.57 -11.88 0.70
CA TYR A 3 -6.88 -10.86 1.49
C TYR A 3 -6.76 -11.30 2.96
N ILE A 4 -5.56 -11.22 3.51
CA ILE A 4 -5.25 -11.44 4.92
C ILE A 4 -4.53 -10.17 5.39
N ARG A 5 -5.01 -9.57 6.48
CA ARG A 5 -4.38 -8.39 7.09
C ARG A 5 -2.88 -8.64 7.30
N LEU A 6 -2.04 -7.69 6.92
CA LEU A 6 -0.59 -7.86 6.99
C LEU A 6 -0.10 -8.20 8.40
N TYR A 7 -0.68 -7.61 9.44
CA TYR A 7 -0.29 -7.88 10.82
C TYR A 7 -0.54 -9.35 11.25
N LEU A 8 -1.44 -10.08 10.58
CA LEU A 8 -1.70 -11.51 10.84
C LEU A 8 -0.71 -12.42 10.13
N ASN A 9 -0.11 -11.97 9.03
CA ASN A 9 0.90 -12.70 8.27
C ASN A 9 1.99 -11.72 7.79
N ARG A 10 2.85 -11.32 8.72
CA ARG A 10 3.88 -10.28 8.54
C ARG A 10 5.11 -10.86 7.83
N THR A 11 4.98 -11.13 6.53
CA THR A 11 6.05 -11.65 5.67
C THR A 11 6.22 -10.75 4.45
N ARG A 12 7.44 -10.68 3.89
CA ARG A 12 7.67 -9.90 2.65
C ARG A 12 6.84 -10.45 1.49
N THR A 13 6.66 -11.77 1.42
CA THR A 13 5.78 -12.43 0.43
C THR A 13 4.34 -11.94 0.54
N ASN A 14 3.76 -11.88 1.74
CA ASN A 14 2.40 -11.37 1.92
C ASN A 14 2.29 -9.87 1.60
N TYR A 15 3.27 -9.07 2.01
CA TYR A 15 3.33 -7.64 1.67
C TYR A 15 3.31 -7.43 0.15
N ARG A 16 4.16 -8.13 -0.60
CA ARG A 16 4.22 -8.05 -2.08
C ARG A 16 2.89 -8.47 -2.71
N ASN A 17 2.23 -9.49 -2.16
CA ASN A 17 0.93 -9.94 -2.66
C ASN A 17 -0.18 -8.90 -2.43
N ILE A 18 -0.24 -8.29 -1.25
CA ILE A 18 -1.18 -7.19 -0.95
C ILE A 18 -0.90 -6.01 -1.87
N LEU A 19 0.38 -5.66 -2.08
CA LEU A 19 0.79 -4.53 -2.92
C LEU A 19 0.38 -4.74 -4.38
N SER A 20 0.64 -5.91 -4.93
CA SER A 20 0.25 -6.28 -6.30
C SER A 20 -1.27 -6.21 -6.49
N ASP A 21 -2.03 -6.74 -5.53
CA ASP A 21 -3.48 -6.75 -5.58
C ASP A 21 -4.08 -5.33 -5.49
N VAL A 22 -3.58 -4.50 -4.57
CA VAL A 22 -4.07 -3.11 -4.44
C VAL A 22 -3.60 -2.21 -5.59
N LEU A 23 -2.43 -2.48 -6.18
CA LEU A 23 -1.98 -1.82 -7.42
C LEU A 23 -2.94 -2.09 -8.57
N GLN A 24 -3.29 -3.36 -8.80
CA GLN A 24 -4.21 -3.74 -9.87
C GLN A 24 -5.61 -3.17 -9.63
N GLN A 25 -6.11 -3.22 -8.39
CA GLN A 25 -7.39 -2.63 -8.02
C GLN A 25 -7.41 -1.10 -8.23
N THR A 26 -6.36 -0.39 -7.80
CA THR A 26 -6.28 1.07 -7.95
C THR A 26 -6.15 1.48 -9.41
N LYS A 27 -5.42 0.71 -10.23
CA LYS A 27 -5.36 0.94 -11.68
C LYS A 27 -6.75 0.90 -12.31
N THR A 28 -7.57 -0.10 -11.97
CA THR A 28 -8.95 -0.18 -12.44
C THR A 28 -9.77 1.02 -11.97
N TYR A 29 -9.60 1.50 -10.73
CA TYR A 29 -10.27 2.72 -10.27
C TYR A 29 -9.83 3.99 -11.01
N CYS A 30 -8.57 4.12 -11.41
CA CYS A 30 -8.13 5.22 -12.26
C CYS A 30 -8.83 5.20 -13.63
N GLU A 31 -9.05 4.00 -14.19
CA GLU A 31 -9.72 3.82 -15.48
C GLU A 31 -11.24 4.06 -15.39
N GLU A 32 -11.88 3.58 -14.31
CA GLU A 32 -13.33 3.71 -14.08
C GLU A 32 -13.75 5.11 -13.61
N PHE A 33 -12.91 5.77 -12.82
CA PHE A 33 -13.19 7.05 -12.19
C PHE A 33 -12.12 8.10 -12.51
N PRO A 34 -11.89 8.43 -13.80
CA PRO A 34 -10.76 9.28 -14.22
C PRO A 34 -10.84 10.72 -13.69
N LEU A 35 -12.01 11.17 -13.24
CA LEU A 35 -12.19 12.50 -12.64
C LEU A 35 -11.89 12.53 -11.13
N ILE A 36 -11.77 11.37 -10.48
CA ILE A 36 -11.40 11.26 -9.06
C ILE A 36 -9.88 11.16 -8.97
N THR A 37 -9.21 12.32 -8.90
CA THR A 37 -7.75 12.43 -8.92
C THR A 37 -7.06 11.68 -7.77
N MET A 38 -7.78 11.43 -6.67
CA MET A 38 -7.29 10.65 -5.53
C MET A 38 -6.79 9.26 -5.95
N TYR A 39 -7.47 8.57 -6.88
CA TYR A 39 -7.02 7.23 -7.29
C TYR A 39 -5.69 7.28 -8.06
N GLN A 40 -5.48 8.32 -8.88
CA GLN A 40 -4.20 8.52 -9.55
C GLN A 40 -3.06 8.79 -8.56
N GLU A 41 -3.34 9.58 -7.52
CA GLU A 41 -2.38 9.87 -6.45
C GLU A 41 -2.02 8.60 -5.66
N ILE A 42 -3.02 7.82 -5.25
CA ILE A 42 -2.80 6.51 -4.59
C ILE A 42 -1.95 5.60 -5.50
N TYR A 43 -2.30 5.52 -6.80
CA TYR A 43 -1.59 4.65 -7.75
C TYR A 43 -0.12 5.02 -7.88
N ASN A 44 0.20 6.31 -7.98
CA ASN A 44 1.57 6.79 -8.07
C ASN A 44 2.38 6.44 -6.81
N GLN A 45 1.80 6.60 -5.62
CA GLN A 45 2.46 6.23 -4.36
C GLN A 45 2.69 4.71 -4.25
N LEU A 46 1.72 3.89 -4.67
CA LEU A 46 1.88 2.43 -4.69
C LEU A 46 2.99 1.97 -5.66
N LEU A 47 3.12 2.64 -6.81
CA LEU A 47 4.21 2.37 -7.76
C LEU A 47 5.57 2.76 -7.18
N ASP A 48 5.68 3.92 -6.53
CA ASP A 48 6.93 4.37 -5.89
C ASP A 48 7.34 3.42 -4.75
N ILE A 49 6.39 2.95 -3.93
CA ILE A 49 6.63 1.91 -2.91
C ILE A 49 7.14 0.63 -3.56
N ASN A 50 6.50 0.16 -4.62
CA ASN A 50 6.92 -1.06 -5.32
C ASN A 50 8.33 -0.92 -5.90
N GLU A 51 8.64 0.23 -6.49
CA GLU A 51 9.95 0.47 -7.10
C GLU A 51 11.05 0.60 -6.03
N LEU A 52 10.87 1.47 -5.04
CA LEU A 52 11.90 1.78 -4.06
C LEU A 52 12.04 0.69 -3.00
N ILE A 53 10.95 0.31 -2.35
CA ILE A 53 11.00 -0.59 -1.19
C ILE A 53 11.09 -2.05 -1.62
N VAL A 54 10.35 -2.47 -2.65
CA VAL A 54 10.27 -3.88 -3.05
C VAL A 54 11.30 -4.25 -4.10
N ILE A 55 11.39 -3.52 -5.21
CA ILE A 55 12.28 -3.86 -6.33
C ILE A 55 13.73 -3.49 -5.99
N HIS A 56 13.95 -2.28 -5.49
CA HIS A 56 15.29 -1.80 -5.14
C HIS A 56 15.71 -2.13 -3.71
N GLU A 57 14.83 -2.74 -2.90
CA GLU A 57 15.09 -3.07 -1.49
C GLU A 57 15.67 -1.85 -0.72
N LYS A 58 15.28 -0.61 -1.09
CA LYS A 58 15.74 0.61 -0.43
C LYS A 58 15.07 0.72 0.94
N LYS A 59 15.85 0.69 2.01
CA LYS A 59 15.39 1.03 3.36
C LYS A 59 15.23 2.56 3.46
N LEU A 60 13.98 3.01 3.52
CA LEU A 60 13.64 4.40 3.80
C LEU A 60 13.63 4.63 5.31
N SER A 61 13.96 5.85 5.73
CA SER A 61 13.69 6.32 7.09
C SER A 61 12.20 6.60 7.28
N ASP A 62 11.73 6.59 8.53
CA ASP A 62 10.35 6.94 8.88
C ASP A 62 9.97 8.32 8.33
N ASP A 63 10.86 9.32 8.43
CA ASP A 63 10.66 10.66 7.89
C ASP A 63 10.50 10.65 6.37
N GLU A 64 11.33 9.89 5.64
CA GLU A 64 11.17 9.73 4.18
C GLU A 64 9.82 9.08 3.83
N ILE A 65 9.35 8.11 4.62
CA ILE A 65 8.06 7.44 4.40
C ILE A 65 6.90 8.43 4.63
N TYR A 66 6.94 9.20 5.71
CA TYR A 66 5.93 10.22 6.01
C TYR A 66 5.90 11.36 4.99
N ASP A 67 7.06 11.79 4.49
CA ASP A 67 7.16 12.85 3.49
C ASP A 67 6.68 12.39 2.10
N ARG A 68 6.91 11.12 1.75
CA ARG A 68 6.58 10.57 0.42
C ARG A 68 5.14 10.11 0.31
N TYR A 69 4.59 9.50 1.35
CA TYR A 69 3.35 8.74 1.25
C TYR A 69 2.27 9.28 2.17
N THR A 70 1.11 9.54 1.58
CA THR A 70 -0.11 9.98 2.28
C THR A 70 -1.17 8.89 2.33
N LEU A 71 -0.85 7.65 1.92
CA LEU A 71 -1.75 6.48 1.90
C LEU A 71 -2.52 6.30 3.21
N GLY A 72 -1.86 6.40 4.37
CA GLY A 72 -2.53 6.27 5.68
C GLY A 72 -3.58 7.36 5.92
N VAL A 73 -3.28 8.61 5.55
CA VAL A 73 -4.21 9.75 5.66
C VAL A 73 -5.38 9.60 4.68
N ILE A 74 -5.08 9.18 3.44
CA ILE A 74 -6.09 8.96 2.41
C ILE A 74 -7.06 7.85 2.85
N ALA A 75 -6.54 6.72 3.33
CA ALA A 75 -7.32 5.60 3.83
C ALA A 75 -8.26 6.02 4.96
N ALA A 76 -7.75 6.78 5.96
CA ALA A 76 -8.52 7.18 7.13
C ALA A 76 -9.59 8.26 6.84
N LYS A 77 -9.38 9.11 5.84
CA LYS A 77 -10.29 10.25 5.58
C LYS A 77 -11.34 9.99 4.51
N ASN A 78 -11.10 9.05 3.60
CA ASN A 78 -11.93 8.89 2.40
C ASN A 78 -12.66 7.54 2.34
N PHE A 79 -12.36 6.62 3.24
CA PHE A 79 -12.91 5.26 3.23
C PHE A 79 -13.27 4.80 4.64
N ASP A 80 -14.16 3.82 4.75
CA ASP A 80 -14.42 3.13 6.01
C ASP A 80 -13.36 2.04 6.25
N LEU A 81 -12.31 2.36 7.00
CA LEU A 81 -11.21 1.43 7.29
C LEU A 81 -11.66 0.14 7.99
N GLU A 82 -12.77 0.17 8.75
CA GLU A 82 -13.26 -0.99 9.48
C GLU A 82 -13.94 -2.00 8.56
N HIS A 83 -14.64 -1.51 7.52
CA HIS A 83 -15.49 -2.33 6.67
C HIS A 83 -15.00 -2.47 5.23
N GLU A 84 -14.10 -1.60 4.76
CA GLU A 84 -13.61 -1.60 3.39
C GLU A 84 -12.24 -2.25 3.26
N ILE A 85 -12.21 -3.39 2.54
CA ILE A 85 -10.99 -4.13 2.25
C ILE A 85 -9.95 -3.27 1.50
N TYR A 86 -10.39 -2.35 0.64
CA TYR A 86 -9.48 -1.47 -0.09
C TYR A 86 -8.71 -0.55 0.87
N ALA A 87 -9.40 0.12 1.79
CA ALA A 87 -8.80 0.96 2.82
C ALA A 87 -7.84 0.17 3.72
N GLN A 88 -8.23 -1.05 4.07
CA GLN A 88 -7.43 -1.97 4.86
C GLN A 88 -6.10 -2.33 4.16
N LYS A 89 -6.13 -2.60 2.84
CA LYS A 89 -4.91 -2.84 2.05
C LYS A 89 -4.02 -1.60 2.00
N LEU A 90 -4.58 -0.41 1.76
CA LEU A 90 -3.80 0.84 1.75
C LEU A 90 -3.11 1.09 3.11
N SER A 91 -3.83 0.86 4.20
CA SER A 91 -3.27 0.95 5.55
C SER A 91 -2.17 -0.09 5.79
N ASP A 92 -2.35 -1.32 5.32
CA ASP A 92 -1.35 -2.38 5.45
C ASP A 92 -0.08 -2.08 4.64
N ILE A 93 -0.21 -1.52 3.44
CA ILE A 93 0.94 -1.11 2.62
C ILE A 93 1.69 0.06 3.26
N PHE A 94 0.96 1.07 3.74
CA PHE A 94 1.58 2.19 4.44
C PHE A 94 2.32 1.72 5.70
N GLY A 95 1.66 0.96 6.57
CA GLY A 95 2.27 0.44 7.80
C GLY A 95 3.42 -0.53 7.52
N GLY A 96 3.26 -1.42 6.53
CA GLY A 96 4.29 -2.38 6.17
C GLY A 96 5.53 -1.75 5.53
N SER A 97 5.44 -0.52 5.01
CA SER A 97 6.59 0.20 4.45
C SER A 97 7.67 0.52 5.51
N PHE A 98 7.27 0.77 6.76
CA PHE A 98 8.19 1.01 7.88
C PHE A 98 8.99 -0.25 8.24
N ASP A 99 8.33 -1.40 8.13
CA ASP A 99 8.79 -2.64 8.72
C ASP A 99 9.34 -3.63 7.67
N TYR A 100 9.21 -3.32 6.37
CA TYR A 100 9.37 -4.27 5.27
C TYR A 100 10.65 -5.09 5.35
N HIS A 101 11.79 -4.41 5.55
CA HIS A 101 13.11 -5.04 5.61
C HIS A 101 13.34 -5.88 6.86
N GLU A 102 12.47 -5.77 7.86
CA GLU A 102 12.50 -6.55 9.10
C GLU A 102 11.54 -7.74 9.05
N MET A 103 10.71 -7.83 8.01
CA MET A 103 9.81 -8.97 7.84
C MET A 103 10.58 -10.20 7.34
N PRO A 104 10.25 -11.42 7.82
CA PRO A 104 10.79 -12.64 7.27
C PRO A 104 10.38 -12.84 5.80
N GLU A 105 11.27 -13.49 5.04
CA GLU A 105 10.91 -14.12 3.77
C GLU A 105 10.17 -15.43 4.06
N ALA A 106 9.02 -15.65 3.42
CA ALA A 106 8.21 -16.86 3.55
C ALA A 106 7.96 -17.53 2.21
#